data_AF-J2GEH1-F1
#
_entry.id   AF-J2GEH1-F1
#
_cell.length_a   1.000
_cell.length_b   1.000
_cell.length_c   1.000
_cell.angle_alpha   90.00
_cell.angle_beta   90.00
_cell.angle_gamma   90.00
#
_symmetry.space_group_name_H-M   'P 1'
#
loop_
_entity.id
_entity.type
_entity.pdbx_description
1 polymer ?
#
loop_
_entity_poly.entity_id
_entity_poly.type
_entity_poly.pdbx_seq_one_letter_code
_entity_poly.pdbx_strand_id
1 'polypeptide(L)'
;MTTYDPTGDKPGRADNSDAVRQFTVGRDDEGVRLDRWFKRHLPKVGFAMVSRWARTGQLRVDGKRAEVDTRLSAGQILRVPPGGEAKPGLGGDTPRRELTEAEIELADSMVLTQDRSAIVLNKPPGLATQGGSGQKEHVDGLLDAYVEKGPRPRLVHRLDKDTSGVLLIARTPGSAAFFSKRFSGRTARKIYWALVVGVPDIHEGLIELPLAKQPGTGGEKMHVDEKEGQTARTRYRVIDRAGNRAAWVELHPLTGRTHQLRVHMAAIGHPIVGDGKYGGQEAFLTGSISRKMHLHARRLIIEHPDGVPLDVTAPLPEHFANSLDSLGFVESEGEMPDDAPVDFSKEERKKAAKQHAKEYRKERRGERRKRTDSPTGQVRSGKPTAKAGTKAVGKLGGKPIGKPAKPGAKTFAKPGAKPAGKPSRPAAGKPAGARKPSGPPKGAPRGAPRGRG
;
A
#
# COMPACT_ATOMS: atom_id res chain seq x y z
N MET A 1 81.12 14.50 -10.75
CA MET A 1 80.39 14.40 -12.03
C MET A 1 79.06 13.71 -11.74
N THR A 2 77.89 14.28 -12.03
CA THR A 2 77.60 15.57 -12.70
C THR A 2 76.26 16.15 -12.22
N THR A 3 76.23 17.48 -12.00
CA THR A 3 75.11 18.43 -11.79
C THR A 3 73.72 17.99 -11.28
N TYR A 4 73.26 18.70 -10.26
CA TYR A 4 71.84 18.97 -9.97
C TYR A 4 71.33 20.12 -10.84
N ASP A 5 70.12 20.03 -11.40
CA ASP A 5 69.42 21.13 -12.09
C ASP A 5 67.90 21.09 -11.75
N PRO A 6 67.30 22.17 -11.19
CA PRO A 6 65.95 22.13 -10.65
C PRO A 6 64.87 22.88 -11.47
N THR A 7 64.48 22.39 -12.65
CA THR A 7 63.14 22.68 -13.22
C THR A 7 62.51 21.47 -13.89
N GLY A 8 61.19 21.28 -13.69
CA GLY A 8 60.43 20.15 -14.22
C GLY A 8 58.95 20.34 -13.97
N ASP A 9 58.27 20.95 -14.94
CA ASP A 9 56.88 21.40 -14.81
C ASP A 9 55.91 20.23 -14.52
N LYS A 10 54.97 20.46 -13.59
CA LYS A 10 53.91 19.49 -13.27
C LYS A 10 52.68 19.87 -14.10
N PRO A 11 52.28 19.09 -15.13
CA PRO A 11 51.08 19.39 -15.90
C PRO A 11 49.86 19.36 -14.98
N GLY A 12 49.34 20.55 -14.67
CA GLY A 12 48.22 20.74 -13.74
C GLY A 12 46.95 20.13 -14.29
N ARG A 13 46.60 18.92 -13.81
CA ARG A 13 45.36 18.24 -14.18
C ARG A 13 44.16 18.94 -13.54
N ALA A 14 43.70 20.02 -14.18
CA ALA A 14 42.55 20.79 -13.74
C ALA A 14 41.28 19.92 -13.75
N ASP A 15 40.72 19.66 -12.56
CA ASP A 15 39.43 18.98 -12.44
C ASP A 15 38.33 19.85 -13.06
N ASN A 16 37.65 19.29 -14.08
CA ASN A 16 36.72 19.99 -14.96
C ASN A 16 35.36 20.26 -14.28
N SER A 17 35.40 21.15 -13.28
CA SER A 17 34.29 21.44 -12.35
C SER A 17 33.31 22.51 -12.87
N ASP A 18 33.66 23.23 -13.94
CA ASP A 18 32.85 24.26 -14.61
C ASP A 18 31.93 23.72 -15.72
N ALA A 19 32.02 22.43 -16.07
CA ALA A 19 31.18 21.83 -17.10
C ALA A 19 29.68 21.79 -16.71
N VAL A 20 28.82 22.24 -17.62
CA VAL A 20 27.35 22.03 -17.51
C VAL A 20 27.05 20.56 -17.77
N ARG A 21 26.42 19.91 -16.80
CA ARG A 21 26.07 18.49 -16.86
C ARG A 21 24.67 18.31 -17.44
N GLN A 22 24.47 17.26 -18.23
CA GLN A 22 23.15 16.83 -18.72
C GLN A 22 22.92 15.38 -18.31
N PHE A 23 21.71 15.09 -17.84
CA PHE A 23 21.31 13.75 -17.41
C PHE A 23 19.98 13.39 -18.06
N THR A 24 19.91 12.22 -18.68
CA THR A 24 18.63 11.65 -19.16
C THR A 24 17.93 10.98 -17.98
N VAL A 25 16.68 11.36 -17.72
CA VAL A 25 15.87 10.82 -16.63
C VAL A 25 15.54 9.34 -16.91
N GLY A 26 15.97 8.44 -16.02
CA GLY A 26 15.74 6.99 -16.17
C GLY A 26 14.29 6.57 -15.86
N ARG A 27 13.92 5.33 -16.22
CA ARG A 27 12.59 4.79 -15.87
C ARG A 27 12.35 4.72 -14.35
N ASP A 28 13.39 4.44 -13.56
CA ASP A 28 13.33 4.47 -12.09
C ASP A 28 13.12 5.86 -11.48
N ASP A 29 13.29 6.92 -12.27
CA ASP A 29 13.05 8.31 -11.87
C ASP A 29 11.67 8.83 -12.30
N GLU A 30 10.83 8.02 -12.96
CA GLU A 30 9.52 8.47 -13.44
C GLU A 30 8.60 8.87 -12.27
N GLY A 31 8.03 10.07 -12.37
CA GLY A 31 7.21 10.69 -11.34
C GLY A 31 7.97 11.12 -10.08
N VAL A 32 9.30 10.94 -10.02
CA VAL A 32 10.14 11.39 -8.90
C VAL A 32 10.27 12.91 -8.94
N ARG A 33 10.25 13.55 -7.75
CA ARG A 33 10.49 15.00 -7.62
C ARG A 33 11.97 15.31 -7.87
N LEU A 34 12.23 16.45 -8.49
CA LEU A 34 13.56 16.96 -8.78
C LEU A 34 14.50 16.96 -7.56
N ASP A 35 14.05 17.46 -6.39
CA ASP A 35 14.84 17.42 -5.16
C ASP A 35 15.28 16.01 -4.72
N ARG A 36 14.41 15.01 -4.91
CA ARG A 36 14.69 13.59 -4.64
C ARG A 36 15.57 12.96 -5.71
N TRP A 37 15.50 13.43 -6.95
CA TRP A 37 16.43 13.04 -8.02
C TRP A 37 17.85 13.47 -7.68
N PHE A 38 18.05 14.74 -7.27
CA PHE A 38 19.37 15.23 -6.83
C PHE A 38 19.91 14.43 -5.64
N LYS A 39 19.09 14.18 -4.60
CA LYS A 39 19.52 13.35 -3.45
C LYS A 39 19.90 11.91 -3.84
N ARG A 40 19.40 11.39 -4.97
CA ARG A 40 19.68 10.04 -5.47
C ARG A 40 20.95 9.98 -6.31
N HIS A 41 21.08 10.87 -7.29
CA HIS A 41 22.13 10.79 -8.32
C HIS A 41 23.33 11.72 -8.06
N LEU A 42 23.13 12.76 -7.25
CA LEU A 42 24.16 13.73 -6.88
C LEU A 42 24.11 14.00 -5.37
N PRO A 43 24.33 13.00 -4.50
CA PRO A 43 24.15 13.12 -3.05
C PRO A 43 25.03 14.21 -2.39
N LYS A 44 26.17 14.57 -3.00
CA LYS A 44 27.00 15.72 -2.59
C LYS A 44 26.26 17.06 -2.70
N VAL A 45 25.23 17.17 -3.54
CA VAL A 45 24.47 18.41 -3.80
C VAL A 45 23.35 18.54 -2.77
N GLY A 46 23.62 19.29 -1.69
CA GLY A 46 22.63 19.60 -0.66
C GLY A 46 21.40 20.37 -1.19
N PHE A 47 20.24 20.14 -0.57
CA PHE A 47 18.94 20.73 -0.95
C PHE A 47 18.95 22.27 -1.12
N ALA A 48 19.76 22.97 -0.31
CA ALA A 48 19.93 24.42 -0.41
C ALA A 48 20.58 24.87 -1.74
N MET A 49 21.42 24.03 -2.35
CA MET A 49 22.03 24.29 -3.66
C MET A 49 21.03 24.04 -4.79
N VAL A 50 20.29 22.93 -4.75
CA VAL A 50 19.19 22.63 -5.70
C VAL A 50 18.16 23.78 -5.69
N SER A 51 17.79 24.23 -4.49
CA SER A 51 16.87 25.36 -4.28
C SER A 51 17.42 26.72 -4.72
N ARG A 52 18.75 26.86 -4.83
CA ARG A 52 19.41 28.04 -5.40
C ARG A 52 19.33 28.00 -6.92
N TRP A 53 19.73 26.88 -7.53
CA TRP A 53 19.76 26.69 -8.99
C TRP A 53 18.39 26.70 -9.67
N ALA A 54 17.35 26.20 -9.00
CA ALA A 54 15.96 26.32 -9.45
C ALA A 54 15.54 27.80 -9.48
N ARG A 55 15.68 28.50 -8.35
CA ARG A 55 15.30 29.92 -8.19
C ARG A 55 16.04 30.85 -9.15
N THR A 56 17.32 30.57 -9.46
CA THR A 56 18.09 31.34 -10.45
C THR A 56 17.83 30.91 -11.90
N GLY A 57 16.98 29.90 -12.15
CA GLY A 57 16.63 29.43 -13.48
C GLY A 57 17.77 28.76 -14.26
N GLN A 58 18.84 28.38 -13.56
CA GLN A 58 20.01 27.68 -14.12
C GLN A 58 19.71 26.20 -14.41
N LEU A 59 18.88 25.63 -13.54
CA LEU A 59 18.38 24.26 -13.60
C LEU A 59 17.21 24.18 -14.59
N ARG A 60 17.30 23.27 -15.57
CA ARG A 60 16.28 23.12 -16.62
C ARG A 60 15.93 21.66 -16.89
N VAL A 61 14.68 21.40 -17.23
CA VAL A 61 14.16 20.12 -17.74
C VAL A 61 13.58 20.39 -19.14
N ASP A 62 14.05 19.64 -20.15
CA ASP A 62 13.70 19.83 -21.57
C ASP A 62 13.83 21.30 -22.03
N GLY A 63 14.91 21.95 -21.59
CA GLY A 63 15.19 23.36 -21.87
C GLY A 63 14.35 24.39 -21.10
N LYS A 64 13.29 23.98 -20.39
CA LYS A 64 12.42 24.86 -19.57
C LYS A 64 12.95 24.98 -18.14
N ARG A 65 12.73 26.11 -17.47
CA ARG A 65 13.05 26.24 -16.03
C ARG A 65 12.21 25.24 -15.22
N ALA A 66 12.80 24.64 -14.18
CA ALA A 66 12.12 23.68 -13.33
C ALA A 66 12.24 24.04 -11.85
N GLU A 67 11.11 23.94 -11.14
CA GLU A 67 11.03 24.17 -9.69
C GLU A 67 11.44 22.92 -8.89
N VAL A 68 11.79 23.13 -7.63
CA VAL A 68 12.37 22.12 -6.72
C VAL A 68 11.48 20.87 -6.52
N ASP A 69 10.16 21.02 -6.65
CA ASP A 69 9.18 19.94 -6.53
C ASP A 69 8.63 19.42 -7.87
N THR A 70 9.14 19.90 -9.02
CA THR A 70 8.81 19.40 -10.35
C THR A 70 8.96 17.88 -10.39
N ARG A 71 7.95 17.17 -10.88
CA ARG A 71 8.07 15.73 -11.15
C ARG A 71 8.67 15.52 -12.53
N LEU A 72 9.64 14.62 -12.60
CA LEU A 72 10.31 14.21 -13.82
C LEU A 72 9.54 13.05 -14.49
N SER A 73 9.71 12.91 -15.80
CA SER A 73 9.24 11.79 -16.62
C SER A 73 10.43 11.09 -17.27
N ALA A 74 10.34 9.78 -17.49
CA ALA A 74 11.41 9.04 -18.15
C ALA A 74 11.71 9.60 -19.56
N GLY A 75 12.99 9.68 -19.91
CA GLY A 75 13.47 10.22 -21.19
C GLY A 75 13.66 11.74 -21.24
N GLN A 76 13.22 12.51 -20.24
CA GLN A 76 13.48 13.95 -20.17
C GLN A 76 14.98 14.26 -19.98
N ILE A 77 15.42 15.43 -20.45
CA ILE A 77 16.80 15.89 -20.30
C ILE A 77 16.87 16.94 -19.18
N LEU A 78 17.52 16.57 -18.08
CA LEU A 78 17.80 17.43 -16.93
C LEU A 78 19.19 18.08 -17.08
N ARG A 79 19.20 19.40 -17.31
CA ARG A 79 20.41 20.23 -17.34
C ARG A 79 20.73 20.74 -15.94
N VAL A 80 21.90 20.36 -15.44
CA VAL A 80 22.43 20.71 -14.11
C VAL A 80 23.65 21.64 -14.27
N PRO A 81 23.66 22.82 -13.63
CA PRO A 81 24.83 23.71 -13.68
C PRO A 81 26.08 23.11 -12.99
N PRO A 82 27.26 23.70 -13.20
CA PRO A 82 28.50 23.32 -12.51
C PRO A 82 28.47 23.55 -11.00
N GLY A 83 29.48 23.00 -10.31
CA GLY A 83 29.65 23.09 -8.86
C GLY A 83 28.64 22.25 -8.05
N GLY A 84 28.43 22.64 -6.80
CA GLY A 84 27.53 21.96 -5.85
C GLY A 84 28.12 20.72 -5.18
N GLU A 85 29.40 20.40 -5.40
CA GLU A 85 30.08 19.36 -4.66
C GLU A 85 30.47 19.86 -3.26
N ALA A 86 29.94 19.23 -2.22
CA ALA A 86 30.30 19.54 -0.85
C ALA A 86 31.74 19.13 -0.52
N LYS A 87 32.38 19.87 0.40
CA LYS A 87 33.61 19.42 1.05
C LYS A 87 33.37 18.05 1.73
N PRO A 88 34.38 17.16 1.81
CA PRO A 88 34.26 15.88 2.51
C PRO A 88 33.71 16.06 3.95
N GLY A 89 32.78 15.20 4.34
CA GLY A 89 32.22 15.14 5.71
C GLY A 89 30.77 15.58 5.89
N LEU A 90 30.23 16.51 5.08
CA LEU A 90 28.88 17.07 5.28
C LEU A 90 27.71 16.25 4.69
N GLY A 91 27.96 15.00 4.32
CA GLY A 91 26.97 14.14 3.68
C GLY A 91 27.52 12.77 3.30
N GLY A 92 28.38 12.19 4.15
CA GLY A 92 28.84 10.82 3.94
C GLY A 92 27.68 9.83 4.07
N ASP A 93 27.67 8.79 3.24
CA ASP A 93 26.87 7.60 3.51
C ASP A 93 27.28 7.05 4.89
N THR A 94 26.31 6.86 5.79
CA THR A 94 26.56 6.07 7.00
C THR A 94 27.06 4.70 6.57
N PRO A 95 28.23 4.22 7.02
CA PRO A 95 28.76 2.94 6.59
C PRO A 95 27.72 1.86 6.86
N ARG A 96 27.46 1.03 5.84
CA ARG A 96 26.50 -0.07 5.97
C ARG A 96 27.05 -1.08 6.96
N ARG A 97 26.16 -1.72 7.72
CA ARG A 97 26.55 -2.85 8.56
C ARG A 97 26.95 -4.00 7.64
N GLU A 98 28.18 -4.48 7.80
CA GLU A 98 28.62 -5.74 7.19
C GLU A 98 27.81 -6.88 7.81
N LEU A 99 27.28 -7.77 6.96
CA LEU A 99 26.51 -8.93 7.40
C LEU A 99 27.45 -10.08 7.73
N THR A 100 27.08 -10.92 8.69
CA THR A 100 27.80 -12.17 8.93
C THR A 100 27.42 -13.22 7.88
N GLU A 101 28.25 -14.25 7.70
CA GLU A 101 27.97 -15.35 6.77
C GLU A 101 26.60 -15.98 7.02
N ALA A 102 26.25 -16.22 8.29
CA ALA A 102 24.94 -16.76 8.70
C ALA A 102 23.77 -15.80 8.44
N GLU A 103 24.00 -14.49 8.36
CA GLU A 103 22.99 -13.51 7.94
C GLU A 103 22.79 -13.47 6.43
N ILE A 104 23.83 -13.81 5.65
CA ILE A 104 23.77 -13.97 4.19
C ILE A 104 23.08 -15.30 3.85
N GLU A 105 23.47 -16.41 4.48
CA GLU A 105 22.82 -17.72 4.35
C GLU A 105 21.33 -17.66 4.73
N LEU A 106 20.98 -16.95 5.81
CA LEU A 106 19.59 -16.70 6.19
C LEU A 106 18.84 -15.80 5.19
N ALA A 107 19.53 -14.89 4.50
CA ALA A 107 18.93 -14.08 3.44
C ALA A 107 18.62 -14.94 2.21
N ASP A 108 19.62 -15.64 1.68
CA ASP A 108 19.50 -16.43 0.45
C ASP A 108 18.54 -17.61 0.59
N SER A 109 18.54 -18.29 1.75
CA SER A 109 17.58 -19.39 2.05
C SER A 109 16.11 -18.94 2.13
N MET A 110 15.83 -17.63 2.23
CA MET A 110 14.47 -17.11 2.12
C MET A 110 14.02 -16.87 0.67
N VAL A 111 14.91 -16.82 -0.33
CA VAL A 111 14.56 -16.35 -1.68
C VAL A 111 13.72 -17.39 -2.44
N LEU A 112 12.48 -17.02 -2.75
CA LEU A 112 11.56 -17.80 -3.61
C LEU A 112 11.78 -17.49 -5.09
N THR A 113 11.99 -16.22 -5.43
CA THR A 113 12.32 -15.76 -6.79
C THR A 113 12.88 -14.35 -6.77
N GLN A 114 13.71 -14.01 -7.78
CA GLN A 114 14.33 -12.72 -7.95
C GLN A 114 14.42 -12.35 -9.44
N ASP A 115 14.02 -11.13 -9.78
CA ASP A 115 14.18 -10.56 -11.13
C ASP A 115 14.89 -9.18 -11.07
N ARG A 116 14.62 -8.27 -12.02
CA ARG A 116 15.23 -6.92 -12.06
C ARG A 116 14.49 -5.90 -11.17
N SER A 117 13.21 -6.14 -10.89
CA SER A 117 12.29 -5.28 -10.14
C SER A 117 11.98 -5.84 -8.75
N ALA A 118 11.86 -7.16 -8.61
CA ALA A 118 11.40 -7.84 -7.40
C ALA A 118 12.45 -8.79 -6.79
N ILE A 119 12.36 -8.95 -5.47
CA ILE A 119 12.83 -10.12 -4.72
C ILE A 119 11.64 -10.60 -3.89
N VAL A 120 11.32 -11.88 -3.95
CA VAL A 120 10.22 -12.47 -3.18
C VAL A 120 10.79 -13.46 -2.18
N LEU A 121 10.45 -13.26 -0.90
CA LEU A 121 11.00 -14.00 0.22
C LEU A 121 9.92 -14.83 0.91
N ASN A 122 10.22 -16.06 1.30
CA ASN A 122 9.47 -16.80 2.31
C ASN A 122 9.97 -16.38 3.70
N LYS A 123 9.34 -15.37 4.32
CA LYS A 123 9.79 -14.92 5.64
C LYS A 123 9.49 -16.02 6.69
N PRO A 124 10.47 -16.49 7.46
CA PRO A 124 10.21 -17.46 8.54
C PRO A 124 9.40 -16.82 9.67
N PRO A 125 8.67 -17.62 10.46
CA PRO A 125 8.00 -17.15 11.67
C PRO A 125 9.03 -16.71 12.72
N GLY A 126 8.79 -15.59 13.40
CA GLY A 126 9.66 -15.06 14.45
C GLY A 126 10.66 -14.00 13.97
N LEU A 127 11.01 -13.96 12.67
CA LEU A 127 11.80 -12.86 12.11
C LEU A 127 10.93 -11.62 11.87
N ALA A 128 11.32 -10.46 12.40
CA ALA A 128 10.57 -9.23 12.18
C ALA A 128 10.77 -8.70 10.76
N THR A 129 9.75 -8.08 10.14
CA THR A 129 9.94 -7.47 8.82
C THR A 129 10.81 -6.20 8.89
N GLN A 130 10.62 -5.38 9.92
CA GLN A 130 11.34 -4.13 10.15
C GLN A 130 11.85 -4.06 11.58
N GLY A 131 12.96 -3.34 11.77
CA GLY A 131 13.54 -3.06 13.07
C GLY A 131 12.72 -2.07 13.90
N GLY A 132 13.07 -1.97 15.17
CA GLY A 132 12.44 -1.09 16.15
C GLY A 132 13.17 -1.21 17.50
N SER A 133 12.69 -0.50 18.52
CA SER A 133 13.29 -0.54 19.86
C SER A 133 13.40 -1.97 20.39
N GLY A 134 14.64 -2.49 20.48
CA GLY A 134 14.94 -3.85 20.94
C GLY A 134 14.94 -4.95 19.87
N GLN A 135 14.42 -4.71 18.66
CA GLN A 135 14.37 -5.72 17.59
C GLN A 135 15.57 -5.55 16.64
N LYS A 136 16.66 -6.29 16.94
CA LYS A 136 17.92 -6.26 16.17
C LYS A 136 17.87 -7.08 14.88
N GLU A 137 17.32 -8.30 14.94
CA GLU A 137 17.17 -9.18 13.77
C GLU A 137 15.88 -8.83 13.01
N HIS A 138 15.99 -8.44 11.75
CA HIS A 138 14.82 -8.15 10.92
C HIS A 138 15.15 -8.18 9.42
N VAL A 139 14.17 -8.51 8.57
CA VAL A 139 14.34 -8.59 7.11
C VAL A 139 14.92 -7.31 6.53
N ASP A 140 14.45 -6.13 6.96
CA ASP A 140 15.01 -4.84 6.48
C ASP A 140 16.53 -4.74 6.71
N GLY A 141 17.08 -5.39 7.74
CA GLY A 141 18.52 -5.39 8.05
C GLY A 141 19.32 -6.43 7.26
N LEU A 142 18.64 -7.43 6.69
CA LEU A 142 19.22 -8.42 5.78
C LEU A 142 19.16 -7.95 4.30
N LEU A 143 18.40 -6.89 3.99
CA LEU A 143 18.30 -6.38 2.60
C LEU A 143 19.62 -5.86 2.02
N ASP A 144 20.66 -5.68 2.83
CA ASP A 144 21.99 -5.33 2.34
C ASP A 144 22.73 -6.53 1.68
N ALA A 145 22.31 -7.78 1.92
CA ALA A 145 22.84 -8.97 1.24
C ALA A 145 22.60 -8.90 -0.29
N TYR A 146 21.41 -8.46 -0.69
CA TYR A 146 21.00 -8.38 -2.09
C TYR A 146 21.56 -7.16 -2.85
N VAL A 147 22.56 -6.46 -2.31
CA VAL A 147 23.10 -5.20 -2.86
C VAL A 147 24.37 -5.45 -3.67
N GLU A 148 24.22 -6.19 -4.78
CA GLU A 148 25.29 -6.43 -5.75
C GLU A 148 25.81 -5.11 -6.37
N LYS A 149 24.98 -4.46 -7.21
CA LYS A 149 25.33 -3.30 -8.04
C LYS A 149 24.09 -2.43 -8.23
N GLY A 150 23.94 -1.39 -7.40
CA GLY A 150 22.85 -0.42 -7.54
C GLY A 150 22.28 0.08 -6.22
N PRO A 151 21.04 0.58 -6.22
CA PRO A 151 20.38 1.07 -5.02
C PRO A 151 19.96 -0.07 -4.09
N ARG A 152 20.05 0.14 -2.77
CA ARG A 152 19.56 -0.80 -1.75
C ARG A 152 18.06 -1.11 -1.97
N PRO A 153 17.66 -2.41 -1.98
CA PRO A 153 16.25 -2.83 -2.03
C PRO A 153 15.40 -2.28 -0.88
N ARG A 154 14.08 -2.30 -1.08
CA ARG A 154 13.11 -1.62 -0.20
C ARG A 154 11.86 -2.45 0.03
N LEU A 155 11.42 -2.48 1.29
CA LEU A 155 10.11 -2.98 1.67
C LEU A 155 8.98 -2.12 1.08
N VAL A 156 7.99 -2.79 0.50
CA VAL A 156 6.77 -2.18 -0.06
C VAL A 156 5.48 -2.63 0.65
N HIS A 157 5.59 -3.67 1.49
CA HIS A 157 4.59 -4.07 2.48
C HIS A 157 5.29 -4.70 3.70
N ARG A 158 4.52 -5.20 4.68
CA ARG A 158 5.07 -5.89 5.86
C ARG A 158 4.20 -7.06 6.29
N LEU A 159 4.85 -8.10 6.80
CA LEU A 159 4.24 -9.13 7.64
C LEU A 159 4.51 -8.80 9.12
N ASP A 160 3.68 -9.32 10.03
CA ASP A 160 3.98 -9.29 11.46
C ASP A 160 5.12 -10.28 11.80
N LYS A 161 5.77 -10.12 12.96
CA LYS A 161 6.96 -10.90 13.35
C LYS A 161 6.74 -12.41 13.24
N ASP A 162 5.64 -12.89 13.81
CA ASP A 162 5.34 -14.32 13.94
C ASP A 162 4.63 -14.89 12.69
N THR A 163 4.06 -14.03 11.84
CA THR A 163 3.48 -14.41 10.54
C THR A 163 4.59 -14.84 9.58
N SER A 164 4.39 -15.95 8.89
CA SER A 164 5.34 -16.48 7.88
C SER A 164 4.86 -16.22 6.45
N GLY A 165 5.64 -16.60 5.44
CA GLY A 165 5.22 -16.63 4.04
C GLY A 165 5.66 -15.42 3.20
N VAL A 166 4.98 -15.23 2.07
CA VAL A 166 5.39 -14.34 0.97
C VAL A 166 5.52 -12.87 1.40
N LEU A 167 6.75 -12.36 1.31
CA LEU A 167 7.12 -10.96 1.47
C LEU A 167 7.80 -10.46 0.19
N LEU A 168 7.30 -9.34 -0.37
CA LEU A 168 7.81 -8.75 -1.61
C LEU A 168 8.70 -7.54 -1.29
N ILE A 169 9.93 -7.59 -1.76
CA ILE A 169 10.92 -6.52 -1.73
C ILE A 169 11.05 -5.95 -3.14
N ALA A 170 11.14 -4.62 -3.26
CA ALA A 170 11.47 -3.97 -4.52
C ALA A 170 12.98 -3.74 -4.64
N ARG A 171 13.61 -4.18 -5.73
CA ARG A 171 15.05 -3.97 -5.98
C ARG A 171 15.38 -2.51 -6.29
N THR A 172 14.49 -1.82 -7.01
CA THR A 172 14.74 -0.46 -7.51
C THR A 172 13.79 0.59 -6.90
N PRO A 173 14.11 1.89 -6.94
CA PRO A 173 13.20 2.93 -6.47
C PRO A 173 11.91 3.06 -7.31
N GLY A 174 11.96 2.75 -8.62
CA GLY A 174 10.80 2.76 -9.50
C GLY A 174 9.86 1.60 -9.22
N SER A 175 10.39 0.38 -9.14
CA SER A 175 9.64 -0.81 -8.70
C SER A 175 9.07 -0.62 -7.28
N ALA A 176 9.81 0.02 -6.36
CA ALA A 176 9.32 0.36 -5.03
C ALA A 176 8.09 1.28 -5.06
N ALA A 177 8.11 2.33 -5.89
CA ALA A 177 6.97 3.22 -6.10
C ALA A 177 5.79 2.49 -6.77
N PHE A 178 6.08 1.61 -7.73
CA PHE A 178 5.09 0.81 -8.46
C PHE A 178 4.35 -0.17 -7.53
N PHE A 179 5.04 -1.05 -6.82
CA PHE A 179 4.41 -2.01 -5.92
C PHE A 179 3.70 -1.33 -4.74
N SER A 180 4.29 -0.27 -4.16
CA SER A 180 3.63 0.52 -3.10
C SER A 180 2.27 1.07 -3.54
N LYS A 181 2.14 1.47 -4.83
CA LYS A 181 0.87 1.91 -5.44
C LYS A 181 -0.14 0.75 -5.58
N ARG A 182 0.31 -0.50 -5.72
CA ARG A 182 -0.58 -1.70 -5.82
C ARG A 182 -1.08 -2.16 -4.46
N PHE A 183 -0.22 -2.15 -3.42
CA PHE A 183 -0.64 -2.41 -2.05
C PHE A 183 -1.60 -1.32 -1.53
N SER A 184 -1.23 -0.04 -1.64
CA SER A 184 -2.09 1.07 -1.20
C SER A 184 -3.36 1.25 -2.05
N GLY A 185 -3.28 0.92 -3.35
CA GLY A 185 -4.42 0.83 -4.28
C GLY A 185 -5.27 -0.43 -4.14
N ARG A 186 -4.87 -1.38 -3.27
CA ARG A 186 -5.56 -2.64 -2.99
C ARG A 186 -5.74 -3.55 -4.20
N THR A 187 -4.86 -3.48 -5.20
CA THR A 187 -4.90 -4.36 -6.39
C THR A 187 -4.09 -5.65 -6.22
N ALA A 188 -3.22 -5.73 -5.21
CA ALA A 188 -2.52 -6.97 -4.84
C ALA A 188 -3.48 -7.95 -4.13
N ARG A 189 -3.78 -9.09 -4.79
CA ARG A 189 -4.43 -10.25 -4.15
C ARG A 189 -3.40 -10.87 -3.20
N LYS A 190 -3.83 -11.18 -1.98
CA LYS A 190 -2.97 -11.77 -0.94
C LYS A 190 -3.80 -12.86 -0.29
N ILE A 191 -3.34 -14.10 -0.38
CA ILE A 191 -3.99 -15.28 0.15
C ILE A 191 -3.16 -15.73 1.34
N TYR A 192 -3.81 -15.85 2.49
CA TYR A 192 -3.20 -16.37 3.71
C TYR A 192 -3.90 -17.66 4.09
N TRP A 193 -3.16 -18.61 4.63
CA TRP A 193 -3.73 -19.74 5.35
C TRP A 193 -3.52 -19.55 6.85
N ALA A 194 -4.51 -19.95 7.63
CA ALA A 194 -4.42 -20.00 9.08
C ALA A 194 -5.06 -21.29 9.62
N LEU A 195 -4.49 -21.81 10.72
CA LEU A 195 -5.18 -22.76 11.58
C LEU A 195 -5.86 -21.96 12.69
N VAL A 196 -7.15 -22.19 12.92
CA VAL A 196 -7.95 -21.47 13.92
C VAL A 196 -8.64 -22.42 14.89
N VAL A 197 -8.95 -21.92 16.09
CA VAL A 197 -9.58 -22.69 17.16
C VAL A 197 -11.09 -22.72 16.98
N GLY A 198 -11.70 -23.88 17.24
CA GLY A 198 -13.09 -24.16 16.89
C GLY A 198 -13.31 -24.24 15.38
N VAL A 199 -14.55 -24.06 14.93
CA VAL A 199 -14.91 -24.03 13.51
C VAL A 199 -15.93 -22.90 13.31
N PRO A 200 -15.73 -21.96 12.36
CA PRO A 200 -16.73 -20.96 12.02
C PRO A 200 -18.04 -21.58 11.53
N ASP A 201 -19.18 -21.18 12.11
CA ASP A 201 -20.52 -21.62 11.67
C ASP A 201 -20.82 -21.26 10.21
N ILE A 202 -20.19 -20.18 9.72
CA ILE A 202 -20.31 -19.69 8.35
C ILE A 202 -19.08 -20.15 7.56
N HIS A 203 -19.28 -21.05 6.59
CA HIS A 203 -18.21 -21.66 5.81
C HIS A 203 -17.44 -20.67 4.91
N GLU A 204 -18.10 -19.67 4.35
CA GLU A 204 -17.46 -18.55 3.65
C GLU A 204 -18.13 -17.24 4.05
N GLY A 205 -17.33 -16.23 4.42
CA GLY A 205 -17.85 -14.98 4.95
C GLY A 205 -16.95 -13.76 4.74
N LEU A 206 -17.49 -12.60 5.12
CA LEU A 206 -16.80 -11.31 5.06
C LEU A 206 -16.85 -10.63 6.45
N ILE A 207 -15.68 -10.45 7.06
CA ILE A 207 -15.53 -9.79 8.35
C ILE A 207 -15.21 -8.31 8.08
N GLU A 208 -16.15 -7.41 8.41
CA GLU A 208 -16.07 -5.94 8.16
C GLU A 208 -15.85 -5.11 9.43
N LEU A 209 -15.13 -5.65 10.41
CA LEU A 209 -14.92 -5.03 11.72
C LEU A 209 -13.82 -3.94 11.65
N PRO A 210 -14.12 -2.64 11.91
CA PRO A 210 -13.13 -1.56 11.89
C PRO A 210 -12.16 -1.65 13.08
N LEU A 211 -10.89 -1.27 12.87
CA LEU A 211 -9.80 -1.52 13.82
C LEU A 211 -9.10 -0.24 14.32
N ALA A 212 -8.95 -0.11 15.63
CA ALA A 212 -8.17 0.93 16.30
C ALA A 212 -7.00 0.35 17.11
N LYS A 213 -5.94 1.16 17.33
CA LYS A 213 -4.87 0.81 18.29
C LYS A 213 -5.41 1.00 19.71
N GLN A 214 -5.18 0.04 20.59
CA GLN A 214 -5.64 0.09 21.98
C GLN A 214 -4.92 1.24 22.73
N PRO A 215 -5.65 2.09 23.49
CA PRO A 215 -5.02 3.13 24.31
C PRO A 215 -4.16 2.56 25.45
N GLY A 216 -3.15 3.33 25.88
CA GLY A 216 -2.34 3.04 27.07
C GLY A 216 -0.95 2.46 26.78
N THR A 217 -0.30 1.97 27.84
CA THR A 217 1.10 1.49 27.82
C THR A 217 1.24 0.00 27.47
N GLY A 218 0.15 -0.75 27.32
CA GLY A 218 0.11 -2.20 27.07
C GLY A 218 0.60 -2.68 25.70
N GLY A 219 1.50 -1.92 25.06
CA GLY A 219 2.11 -2.26 23.77
C GLY A 219 1.18 -2.09 22.57
N GLU A 220 1.64 -2.58 21.41
CA GLU A 220 0.94 -2.39 20.13
C GLU A 220 -0.18 -3.43 19.91
N LYS A 221 -1.17 -3.48 20.82
CA LYS A 221 -2.40 -4.25 20.60
C LYS A 221 -3.41 -3.44 19.78
N MET A 222 -4.13 -4.12 18.91
CA MET A 222 -5.21 -3.58 18.08
C MET A 222 -6.53 -4.17 18.57
N HIS A 223 -7.64 -3.49 18.37
CA HIS A 223 -8.97 -3.95 18.78
C HIS A 223 -10.03 -3.46 17.80
N VAL A 224 -11.22 -4.07 17.86
CA VAL A 224 -12.39 -3.60 17.12
C VAL A 224 -12.93 -2.33 17.78
N ASP A 225 -13.19 -1.30 16.98
CA ASP A 225 -13.74 -0.01 17.42
C ASP A 225 -14.66 0.53 16.31
N GLU A 226 -15.97 0.43 16.50
CA GLU A 226 -16.98 0.86 15.53
C GLU A 226 -17.10 2.39 15.38
N LYS A 227 -16.49 3.17 16.28
CA LYS A 227 -16.63 4.63 16.34
C LYS A 227 -15.42 5.34 15.74
N GLU A 228 -14.22 4.99 16.17
CA GLU A 228 -12.96 5.63 15.76
C GLU A 228 -12.00 4.66 15.02
N GLY A 229 -12.38 3.39 14.85
CA GLY A 229 -11.59 2.39 14.14
C GLY A 229 -11.50 2.62 12.64
N GLN A 230 -10.34 2.30 12.07
CA GLN A 230 -10.12 2.40 10.63
C GLN A 230 -10.73 1.18 9.93
N THR A 231 -11.52 1.40 8.88
CA THR A 231 -12.19 0.33 8.11
C THR A 231 -11.22 -0.79 7.74
N ALA A 232 -11.55 -2.01 8.16
CA ALA A 232 -10.84 -3.23 7.82
C ALA A 232 -11.82 -4.28 7.29
N ARG A 233 -11.38 -5.08 6.31
CA ARG A 233 -12.21 -6.04 5.57
C ARG A 233 -11.39 -7.28 5.23
N THR A 234 -11.88 -8.45 5.62
CA THR A 234 -11.27 -9.75 5.36
C THR A 234 -12.35 -10.70 4.87
N ARG A 235 -12.22 -11.27 3.66
CA ARG A 235 -13.00 -12.46 3.30
C ARG A 235 -12.30 -13.69 3.88
N TYR A 236 -13.06 -14.71 4.25
CA TYR A 236 -12.53 -16.00 4.67
C TYR A 236 -13.34 -17.15 4.09
N ARG A 237 -12.70 -18.31 3.94
CA ARG A 237 -13.28 -19.58 3.53
C ARG A 237 -12.70 -20.68 4.42
N VAL A 238 -13.53 -21.56 4.97
CA VAL A 238 -13.06 -22.80 5.59
C VAL A 238 -12.58 -23.74 4.46
N ILE A 239 -11.38 -24.30 4.63
CA ILE A 239 -10.84 -25.32 3.72
C ILE A 239 -11.30 -26.70 4.22
N ASP A 240 -10.94 -27.05 5.46
CA ASP A 240 -11.45 -28.22 6.17
C ASP A 240 -11.40 -28.04 7.71
N ARG A 241 -11.95 -28.99 8.48
CA ARG A 241 -12.09 -28.95 9.95
C ARG A 241 -11.73 -30.27 10.66
N ALA A 242 -10.95 -30.15 11.73
CA ALA A 242 -10.59 -31.25 12.63
C ALA A 242 -11.72 -31.49 13.66
N GLY A 243 -12.84 -32.03 13.17
CA GLY A 243 -14.08 -32.16 13.92
C GLY A 243 -14.65 -30.78 14.29
N ASN A 244 -14.74 -30.49 15.60
CA ASN A 244 -15.16 -29.19 16.13
C ASN A 244 -14.03 -28.45 16.88
N ARG A 245 -12.79 -28.98 16.88
CA ARG A 245 -11.68 -28.41 17.69
C ARG A 245 -10.87 -27.35 16.97
N ALA A 246 -10.71 -27.48 15.66
CA ALA A 246 -9.95 -26.56 14.83
C ALA A 246 -10.44 -26.57 13.39
N ALA A 247 -10.22 -25.47 12.68
CA ALA A 247 -10.45 -25.35 11.24
C ALA A 247 -9.20 -24.80 10.55
N TRP A 248 -8.91 -25.30 9.35
CA TRP A 248 -7.98 -24.68 8.44
C TRP A 248 -8.76 -23.71 7.55
N VAL A 249 -8.35 -22.43 7.54
CA VAL A 249 -9.08 -21.36 6.86
C VAL A 249 -8.17 -20.59 5.91
N GLU A 250 -8.73 -20.21 4.77
CA GLU A 250 -8.17 -19.25 3.84
C GLU A 250 -8.66 -17.84 4.17
N LEU A 251 -7.76 -16.86 4.15
CA LEU A 251 -8.03 -15.46 4.50
C LEU A 251 -7.55 -14.52 3.39
N HIS A 252 -8.47 -13.70 2.86
CA HIS A 252 -8.23 -12.72 1.81
C HIS A 252 -8.41 -11.28 2.37
N PRO A 253 -7.34 -10.65 2.92
CA PRO A 253 -7.40 -9.28 3.41
C PRO A 253 -7.54 -8.26 2.26
N LEU A 254 -8.72 -7.64 2.19
CA LEU A 254 -9.06 -6.55 1.24
C LEU A 254 -8.53 -5.18 1.70
N THR A 255 -7.99 -5.11 2.92
CA THR A 255 -7.30 -3.99 3.55
C THR A 255 -6.04 -4.50 4.24
N GLY A 256 -5.12 -3.60 4.65
CA GLY A 256 -3.91 -3.98 5.39
C GLY A 256 -3.75 -3.14 6.65
N ARG A 257 -4.50 -3.45 7.71
CA ARG A 257 -4.27 -2.89 9.05
C ARG A 257 -3.33 -3.80 9.86
N THR A 258 -2.62 -3.24 10.84
CA THR A 258 -1.75 -4.00 11.76
C THR A 258 -2.53 -5.12 12.45
N HIS A 259 -1.99 -6.34 12.50
CA HIS A 259 -2.64 -7.53 13.07
C HIS A 259 -4.06 -7.84 12.51
N GLN A 260 -4.46 -7.33 11.34
CA GLN A 260 -5.86 -7.38 10.89
C GLN A 260 -6.48 -8.79 10.94
N LEU A 261 -5.81 -9.78 10.35
CA LEU A 261 -6.30 -11.16 10.31
C LEU A 261 -6.45 -11.77 11.71
N ARG A 262 -5.47 -11.51 12.57
CA ARG A 262 -5.40 -11.95 13.98
C ARG A 262 -6.57 -11.39 14.80
N VAL A 263 -6.84 -10.09 14.67
CA VAL A 263 -7.97 -9.44 15.36
C VAL A 263 -9.31 -9.90 14.78
N HIS A 264 -9.45 -9.98 13.45
CA HIS A 264 -10.70 -10.39 12.82
C HIS A 264 -11.11 -11.81 13.22
N MET A 265 -10.17 -12.76 13.19
CA MET A 265 -10.45 -14.15 13.56
C MET A 265 -10.78 -14.31 15.05
N ALA A 266 -10.02 -13.65 15.95
CA ALA A 266 -10.35 -13.65 17.37
C ALA A 266 -11.69 -12.94 17.68
N ALA A 267 -12.04 -11.87 16.95
CA ALA A 267 -13.28 -11.13 17.14
C ALA A 267 -14.55 -11.87 16.67
N ILE A 268 -14.41 -12.91 15.84
CA ILE A 268 -15.51 -13.84 15.50
C ILE A 268 -15.46 -15.14 16.32
N GLY A 269 -14.71 -15.18 17.42
CA GLY A 269 -14.65 -16.35 18.33
C GLY A 269 -13.68 -17.46 17.92
N HIS A 270 -12.94 -17.30 16.83
CA HIS A 270 -12.06 -18.34 16.27
C HIS A 270 -10.61 -17.86 16.18
N PRO A 271 -9.90 -17.67 17.32
CA PRO A 271 -8.54 -17.17 17.32
C PRO A 271 -7.58 -18.09 16.57
N ILE A 272 -6.52 -17.49 16.00
CA ILE A 272 -5.47 -18.22 15.28
C ILE A 272 -4.63 -19.03 16.26
N VAL A 273 -4.32 -20.28 15.91
CA VAL A 273 -3.53 -21.19 16.75
C VAL A 273 -2.10 -20.65 16.94
N GLY A 274 -1.67 -20.57 18.19
CA GLY A 274 -0.42 -19.93 18.61
C GLY A 274 -0.53 -18.43 18.90
N ASP A 275 -1.68 -17.78 18.64
CA ASP A 275 -1.84 -16.34 18.88
C ASP A 275 -2.24 -15.97 20.31
N GLY A 276 -1.31 -16.22 21.25
CA GLY A 276 -1.48 -15.86 22.65
C GLY A 276 -1.65 -14.35 22.92
N LYS A 277 -1.42 -13.47 21.94
CA LYS A 277 -1.70 -12.03 22.06
C LYS A 277 -3.19 -11.70 21.91
N TYR A 278 -3.92 -12.50 21.14
CA TYR A 278 -5.32 -12.24 20.79
C TYR A 278 -6.30 -13.28 21.33
N GLY A 279 -6.00 -14.58 21.25
CA GLY A 279 -6.81 -15.65 21.86
C GLY A 279 -6.30 -16.16 23.21
N GLY A 280 -5.33 -15.49 23.83
CA GLY A 280 -4.88 -15.82 25.20
C GLY A 280 -4.43 -17.28 25.36
N GLN A 281 -5.03 -18.00 26.30
CA GLN A 281 -4.78 -19.45 26.48
C GLN A 281 -5.54 -20.31 25.46
N GLU A 282 -6.73 -19.89 25.03
CA GLU A 282 -7.61 -20.60 24.10
C GLU A 282 -6.96 -20.78 22.72
N ALA A 283 -6.09 -19.84 22.32
CA ALA A 283 -5.27 -19.92 21.12
C ALA A 283 -4.30 -21.13 21.07
N PHE A 284 -4.19 -21.95 22.12
CA PHE A 284 -3.27 -23.08 22.16
C PHE A 284 -4.04 -24.41 22.28
N LEU A 285 -4.10 -25.15 21.17
CA LEU A 285 -4.61 -26.52 21.14
C LEU A 285 -3.72 -27.46 21.98
N THR A 286 -4.32 -28.54 22.47
CA THR A 286 -3.63 -29.61 23.21
C THR A 286 -3.07 -30.69 22.26
N GLY A 287 -2.12 -31.50 22.75
CA GLY A 287 -1.46 -32.56 21.97
C GLY A 287 -0.15 -32.09 21.34
N SER A 288 0.15 -32.61 20.14
CA SER A 288 1.40 -32.35 19.39
C SER A 288 1.45 -30.98 18.68
N ILE A 289 0.34 -30.24 18.64
CA ILE A 289 0.21 -29.01 17.86
C ILE A 289 1.18 -27.92 18.36
N SER A 290 1.87 -27.26 17.42
CA SER A 290 2.90 -26.29 17.77
C SER A 290 2.34 -25.06 18.50
N ARG A 291 3.12 -24.48 19.42
CA ARG A 291 2.81 -23.18 20.05
C ARG A 291 3.26 -21.98 19.20
N LYS A 292 3.88 -22.21 18.04
CA LYS A 292 4.20 -21.17 17.05
C LYS A 292 2.93 -20.66 16.34
N MET A 293 3.00 -19.48 15.75
CA MET A 293 1.89 -18.82 15.05
C MET A 293 1.48 -19.56 13.77
N HIS A 294 0.22 -20.00 13.67
CA HIS A 294 -0.34 -20.63 12.48
C HIS A 294 -1.01 -19.60 11.57
N LEU A 295 -0.22 -18.61 11.11
CA LEU A 295 -0.62 -17.66 10.08
C LEU A 295 0.50 -17.52 9.05
N HIS A 296 0.17 -17.86 7.81
CA HIS A 296 1.11 -17.94 6.70
C HIS A 296 0.56 -17.20 5.48
N ALA A 297 1.34 -16.27 4.92
CA ALA A 297 1.03 -15.60 3.66
C ALA A 297 1.33 -16.54 2.49
N ARG A 298 0.40 -17.46 2.20
CA ARG A 298 0.57 -18.54 1.22
C ARG A 298 0.89 -18.03 -0.18
N ARG A 299 0.11 -17.09 -0.73
CA ARG A 299 0.25 -16.67 -2.15
C ARG A 299 0.02 -15.16 -2.35
N LEU A 300 0.86 -14.53 -3.16
CA LEU A 300 0.78 -13.12 -3.55
C LEU A 300 0.62 -13.03 -5.06
N ILE A 301 -0.41 -12.32 -5.52
CA ILE A 301 -0.65 -12.06 -6.94
C ILE A 301 -0.77 -10.55 -7.15
N ILE A 302 0.15 -9.99 -7.94
CA ILE A 302 0.34 -8.54 -8.06
C ILE A 302 0.76 -8.18 -9.50
N GLU A 303 0.30 -7.04 -10.01
CA GLU A 303 0.84 -6.48 -11.27
C GLU A 303 2.37 -6.33 -11.14
N HIS A 304 3.12 -6.66 -12.20
CA HIS A 304 4.58 -6.43 -12.28
C HIS A 304 4.89 -5.24 -13.20
N PRO A 305 6.03 -4.52 -13.03
CA PRO A 305 6.45 -3.48 -13.96
C PRO A 305 6.59 -3.96 -15.42
N ASP A 306 6.98 -5.22 -15.62
CA ASP A 306 7.18 -5.84 -16.94
C ASP A 306 5.88 -6.39 -17.58
N GLY A 307 4.71 -6.12 -16.97
CA GLY A 307 3.39 -6.37 -17.54
C GLY A 307 2.78 -7.74 -17.24
N VAL A 308 3.58 -8.81 -17.19
CA VAL A 308 3.14 -10.13 -16.70
C VAL A 308 2.90 -10.06 -15.19
N PRO A 309 1.77 -10.51 -14.63
CA PRO A 309 1.56 -10.53 -13.19
C PRO A 309 2.60 -11.40 -12.47
N LEU A 310 3.11 -10.91 -11.35
CA LEU A 310 3.93 -11.70 -10.42
C LEU A 310 2.98 -12.49 -9.52
N ASP A 311 3.02 -13.81 -9.65
CA ASP A 311 2.25 -14.78 -8.88
C ASP A 311 3.23 -15.74 -8.20
N VAL A 312 3.29 -15.72 -6.87
CA VAL A 312 4.25 -16.51 -6.08
C VAL A 312 3.58 -17.11 -4.86
N THR A 313 3.80 -18.42 -4.68
CA THR A 313 3.39 -19.20 -3.53
C THR A 313 4.60 -19.51 -2.63
N ALA A 314 4.43 -19.44 -1.31
CA ALA A 314 5.42 -19.90 -0.33
C ALA A 314 5.07 -21.31 0.19
N PRO A 315 6.05 -22.20 0.36
CA PRO A 315 5.84 -23.44 1.10
C PRO A 315 5.59 -23.14 2.59
N LEU A 316 4.76 -23.97 3.22
CA LEU A 316 4.45 -23.84 4.65
C LEU A 316 5.71 -24.00 5.51
N PRO A 317 5.84 -23.27 6.64
CA PRO A 317 6.86 -23.57 7.62
C PRO A 317 6.55 -24.91 8.28
N GLU A 318 7.60 -25.69 8.56
CA GLU A 318 7.58 -26.99 9.23
C GLU A 318 6.52 -27.11 10.34
N HIS A 319 6.47 -26.15 11.27
CA HIS A 319 5.55 -26.21 12.42
C HIS A 319 4.07 -26.17 12.05
N PHE A 320 3.74 -25.59 10.90
CA PHE A 320 2.38 -25.48 10.38
C PHE A 320 2.09 -26.75 9.56
N ALA A 321 2.99 -27.18 8.68
CA ALA A 321 2.86 -28.43 7.92
C ALA A 321 2.63 -29.64 8.86
N ASN A 322 3.49 -29.81 9.87
CA ASN A 322 3.38 -30.89 10.87
C ASN A 322 2.06 -30.81 11.69
N SER A 323 1.50 -29.61 11.85
CA SER A 323 0.22 -29.40 12.54
C SER A 323 -1.00 -29.59 11.64
N LEU A 324 -0.86 -29.50 10.31
CA LEU A 324 -1.89 -29.93 9.36
C LEU A 324 -1.94 -31.46 9.29
N ASP A 325 -0.78 -32.10 9.12
CA ASP A 325 -0.61 -33.56 9.11
C ASP A 325 -1.11 -34.20 10.42
N SER A 326 -0.72 -33.66 11.59
CA SER A 326 -1.22 -34.10 12.91
C SER A 326 -2.74 -33.96 13.10
N LEU A 327 -3.44 -33.23 12.23
CA LEU A 327 -4.89 -33.05 12.25
C LEU A 327 -5.60 -33.79 11.10
N GLY A 328 -4.86 -34.41 10.17
CA GLY A 328 -5.38 -35.15 9.03
C GLY A 328 -5.72 -34.30 7.79
N PHE A 329 -5.28 -33.04 7.73
CA PHE A 329 -5.54 -32.14 6.60
C PHE A 329 -4.58 -32.36 5.44
N VAL A 330 -5.06 -32.35 4.19
CA VAL A 330 -4.22 -32.56 3.00
C VAL A 330 -3.93 -31.22 2.31
N GLU A 331 -2.64 -30.85 2.15
CA GLU A 331 -2.26 -29.51 1.65
C GLU A 331 -2.86 -29.16 0.26
N SER A 332 -3.13 -30.16 -0.58
CA SER A 332 -3.79 -29.99 -1.88
C SER A 332 -5.26 -29.54 -1.82
N GLU A 333 -5.96 -29.74 -0.69
CA GLU A 333 -7.36 -29.27 -0.53
C GLU A 333 -7.43 -27.75 -0.37
N GLY A 334 -6.33 -27.13 0.07
CA GLY A 334 -6.14 -25.68 0.05
C GLY A 334 -5.78 -25.14 -1.33
N GLU A 335 -5.20 -25.97 -2.20
CA GLU A 335 -4.74 -25.59 -3.55
C GLU A 335 -5.88 -25.63 -4.59
N MET A 336 -7.04 -25.10 -4.20
CA MET A 336 -8.16 -24.89 -5.12
C MET A 336 -7.74 -23.94 -6.26
N PRO A 337 -8.13 -24.22 -7.51
CA PRO A 337 -7.90 -23.29 -8.62
C PRO A 337 -8.58 -21.95 -8.32
N ASP A 338 -8.05 -20.86 -8.90
CA ASP A 338 -8.58 -19.51 -8.67
C ASP A 338 -10.09 -19.42 -8.95
N ASP A 339 -10.90 -19.40 -7.89
CA ASP A 339 -12.27 -18.88 -7.93
C ASP A 339 -12.19 -17.47 -8.52
N ALA A 340 -12.70 -17.34 -9.75
CA ALA A 340 -12.40 -16.20 -10.60
C ALA A 340 -12.74 -14.91 -9.84
N PRO A 341 -11.78 -13.96 -9.72
CA PRO A 341 -11.96 -12.82 -8.85
C PRO A 341 -13.22 -12.07 -9.29
N VAL A 342 -14.20 -11.95 -8.38
CA VAL A 342 -15.41 -11.13 -8.59
C VAL A 342 -14.95 -9.76 -9.05
N ASP A 343 -15.04 -9.52 -10.37
CA ASP A 343 -14.23 -8.48 -10.99
C ASP A 343 -14.86 -7.13 -10.71
N PHE A 344 -14.42 -6.51 -9.61
CA PHE A 344 -14.73 -5.13 -9.31
C PHE A 344 -14.39 -4.32 -10.56
N SER A 345 -15.44 -3.82 -11.20
CA SER A 345 -15.32 -3.15 -12.48
C SER A 345 -14.35 -1.96 -12.36
N LYS A 346 -13.81 -1.52 -13.49
CA LYS A 346 -12.97 -0.30 -13.55
C LYS A 346 -13.67 0.91 -12.92
N GLU A 347 -15.00 0.91 -12.90
CA GLU A 347 -15.87 1.87 -12.21
C GLU A 347 -15.87 1.67 -10.68
N GLU A 348 -16.03 0.44 -10.18
CA GLU A 348 -16.04 0.14 -8.74
C GLU A 348 -14.67 0.29 -8.08
N ARG A 349 -13.58 -0.14 -8.74
CA ARG A 349 -12.21 0.13 -8.27
C ARG A 349 -11.98 1.65 -8.13
N LYS A 350 -12.47 2.44 -9.09
CA LYS A 350 -12.44 3.91 -9.10
C LYS A 350 -13.38 4.53 -8.05
N LYS A 351 -14.54 3.92 -7.77
CA LYS A 351 -15.51 4.32 -6.74
C LYS A 351 -14.93 4.10 -5.34
N ALA A 352 -14.39 2.91 -5.06
CA ALA A 352 -13.71 2.58 -3.82
C ALA A 352 -12.47 3.46 -3.57
N ALA A 353 -11.62 3.68 -4.60
CA ALA A 353 -10.48 4.60 -4.49
C ALA A 353 -10.93 6.06 -4.24
N LYS A 354 -12.06 6.50 -4.82
CA LYS A 354 -12.64 7.83 -4.60
C LYS A 354 -13.28 7.98 -3.22
N GLN A 355 -13.86 6.91 -2.66
CA GLN A 355 -14.36 6.85 -1.28
C GLN A 355 -13.20 6.90 -0.28
N HIS A 356 -12.19 6.05 -0.44
CA HIS A 356 -10.97 6.07 0.37
C HIS A 356 -10.26 7.44 0.36
N ALA A 357 -10.15 8.07 -0.81
CA ALA A 357 -9.59 9.42 -0.96
C ALA A 357 -10.54 10.55 -0.49
N LYS A 358 -11.79 10.24 -0.11
CA LYS A 358 -12.74 11.15 0.54
C LYS A 358 -12.71 10.97 2.07
N GLU A 359 -12.63 9.74 2.55
CA GLU A 359 -12.40 9.39 3.97
C GLU A 359 -11.09 9.98 4.50
N TYR A 360 -9.97 9.69 3.83
CA TYR A 360 -8.65 10.25 4.19
C TYR A 360 -8.62 11.79 4.22
N ARG A 361 -9.41 12.45 3.35
CA ARG A 361 -9.59 13.90 3.34
C ARG A 361 -10.54 14.42 4.43
N LYS A 362 -11.48 13.59 4.90
CA LYS A 362 -12.40 13.90 6.02
C LYS A 362 -11.65 13.81 7.35
N GLU A 363 -10.87 12.75 7.54
CA GLU A 363 -9.98 12.52 8.70
C GLU A 363 -9.07 13.74 8.94
N ARG A 364 -8.25 14.12 7.94
CA ARG A 364 -7.35 15.29 8.04
C ARG A 364 -8.06 16.65 8.07
N ARG A 365 -9.39 16.72 7.87
CA ARG A 365 -10.17 17.95 8.05
C ARG A 365 -10.50 18.24 9.52
N GLY A 366 -10.54 17.21 10.38
CA GLY A 366 -10.59 17.39 11.84
C GLY A 366 -9.28 17.93 12.39
N GLU A 367 -8.16 17.34 11.95
CA GLU A 367 -6.78 17.71 12.29
C GLU A 367 -6.51 19.22 12.09
N ARG A 368 -7.01 19.82 10.99
CA ARG A 368 -6.85 21.26 10.70
C ARG A 368 -7.78 22.19 11.48
N ARG A 369 -8.88 21.69 12.08
CA ARG A 369 -9.82 22.50 12.89
C ARG A 369 -9.43 22.59 14.36
N LYS A 370 -8.86 21.53 14.95
CA LYS A 370 -8.36 21.55 16.35
C LYS A 370 -7.17 22.49 16.61
N ARG A 371 -6.69 23.26 15.62
CA ARG A 371 -5.58 24.22 15.75
C ARG A 371 -6.01 25.69 15.73
N THR A 372 -7.31 25.99 15.74
CA THR A 372 -7.85 27.37 15.83
C THR A 372 -8.62 27.67 17.11
N ASP A 373 -9.06 26.66 17.86
CA ASP A 373 -9.90 26.83 19.04
C ASP A 373 -9.22 26.24 20.29
N SER A 374 -8.65 27.11 21.10
CA SER A 374 -8.26 26.85 22.50
C SER A 374 -8.30 28.19 23.25
N PRO A 375 -9.02 28.30 24.39
CA PRO A 375 -9.51 29.60 24.87
C PRO A 375 -8.57 30.30 25.85
N THR A 376 -8.50 31.63 25.77
CA THR A 376 -7.82 32.49 26.75
C THR A 376 -8.79 33.50 27.37
N GLY A 377 -8.87 33.53 28.70
CA GLY A 377 -9.41 34.66 29.48
C GLY A 377 -10.94 34.73 29.61
N GLN A 378 -11.43 34.60 30.85
CA GLN A 378 -12.76 35.05 31.25
C GLN A 378 -12.67 36.43 31.92
N VAL A 379 -13.64 37.32 31.62
CA VAL A 379 -14.20 38.32 32.57
C VAL A 379 -13.25 39.51 32.95
N ARG A 380 -13.64 40.79 33.05
CA ARG A 380 -14.96 41.46 33.20
C ARG A 380 -15.05 42.81 32.44
N SER A 381 -16.23 43.41 32.49
CA SER A 381 -16.72 44.63 31.81
C SER A 381 -16.15 45.99 32.28
N GLY A 382 -16.13 47.00 31.39
CA GLY A 382 -16.00 48.44 31.70
C GLY A 382 -16.48 49.37 30.56
N LYS A 383 -17.10 50.52 30.90
CA LYS A 383 -17.70 51.57 30.02
C LYS A 383 -17.10 52.95 30.44
N PRO A 384 -17.35 54.10 29.77
CA PRO A 384 -17.41 54.43 28.32
C PRO A 384 -16.73 55.80 27.99
N THR A 385 -17.02 56.41 26.81
CA THR A 385 -16.95 57.88 26.49
C THR A 385 -15.55 58.59 26.46
N ALA A 386 -15.30 59.70 25.75
CA ALA A 386 -16.05 60.52 24.76
C ALA A 386 -15.10 61.35 23.82
N LYS A 387 -15.71 62.16 22.93
CA LYS A 387 -15.27 63.36 22.16
C LYS A 387 -13.92 64.03 22.58
N ALA A 388 -13.13 64.73 21.74
CA ALA A 388 -13.25 65.33 20.39
C ALA A 388 -11.84 65.40 19.74
N GLY A 389 -11.55 65.88 18.51
CA GLY A 389 -12.39 66.37 17.39
C GLY A 389 -11.87 67.68 16.78
N THR A 390 -11.30 67.62 15.57
CA THR A 390 -10.88 68.79 14.75
C THR A 390 -11.13 68.53 13.26
N LYS A 391 -11.44 69.59 12.48
CA LYS A 391 -11.68 69.56 11.03
C LYS A 391 -10.82 70.62 10.32
N ALA A 392 -10.22 70.27 9.18
CA ALA A 392 -10.10 71.12 7.97
C ALA A 392 -9.37 70.36 6.84
N VAL A 393 -9.44 70.74 5.56
CA VAL A 393 -10.59 70.87 4.63
C VAL A 393 -10.09 70.35 3.27
N GLY A 394 -10.89 69.58 2.51
CA GLY A 394 -10.48 69.07 1.18
C GLY A 394 -11.64 68.56 0.31
N LYS A 395 -12.09 69.39 -0.64
CA LYS A 395 -12.96 69.05 -1.79
C LYS A 395 -12.20 68.14 -2.78
N LEU A 396 -12.75 67.30 -3.66
CA LEU A 396 -14.09 66.79 -4.08
C LEU A 396 -13.80 65.42 -4.78
N GLY A 397 -14.71 64.47 -5.05
CA GLY A 397 -16.16 64.31 -4.81
C GLY A 397 -16.66 63.02 -5.52
N GLY A 398 -17.93 62.63 -5.31
CA GLY A 398 -18.60 61.54 -6.07
C GLY A 398 -18.48 60.11 -5.50
N LYS A 399 -19.62 59.39 -5.42
CA LYS A 399 -19.72 57.95 -5.05
C LYS A 399 -20.80 57.23 -5.91
N PRO A 400 -20.85 55.87 -5.93
CA PRO A 400 -21.34 55.11 -7.08
C PRO A 400 -22.70 54.39 -6.93
N ILE A 401 -23.22 53.93 -8.08
CA ILE A 401 -24.17 52.82 -8.32
C ILE A 401 -23.78 52.22 -9.70
N GLY A 402 -23.93 50.93 -10.04
CA GLY A 402 -24.46 49.77 -9.31
C GLY A 402 -24.21 48.46 -10.11
N LYS A 403 -25.24 47.66 -10.39
CA LYS A 403 -25.26 46.53 -11.34
C LYS A 403 -26.64 46.44 -12.01
N PRO A 404 -26.74 45.85 -13.22
CA PRO A 404 -27.69 44.74 -13.40
C PRO A 404 -27.11 43.56 -14.22
N ALA A 405 -27.93 42.56 -14.50
CA ALA A 405 -27.55 41.25 -15.08
C ALA A 405 -27.78 41.14 -16.60
N LYS A 406 -27.26 40.06 -17.22
CA LYS A 406 -27.48 39.70 -18.63
C LYS A 406 -28.65 38.71 -18.82
N PRO A 407 -29.50 38.93 -19.83
CA PRO A 407 -30.27 37.86 -20.48
C PRO A 407 -30.12 37.84 -22.03
N GLY A 408 -30.60 36.76 -22.66
CA GLY A 408 -31.04 36.75 -24.06
C GLY A 408 -30.03 36.38 -25.15
N ALA A 409 -30.48 35.60 -26.14
CA ALA A 409 -29.76 35.25 -27.36
C ALA A 409 -30.68 35.30 -28.60
N LYS A 410 -30.16 35.76 -29.75
CA LYS A 410 -30.76 35.84 -31.11
C LYS A 410 -29.70 36.47 -32.05
N THR A 411 -29.55 36.17 -33.35
CA THR A 411 -30.11 35.13 -34.25
C THR A 411 -29.14 34.91 -35.44
N PHE A 412 -29.58 34.21 -36.50
CA PHE A 412 -29.01 34.08 -37.86
C PHE A 412 -27.83 33.10 -38.08
N ALA A 413 -27.69 32.44 -39.25
CA ALA A 413 -28.65 31.84 -40.22
C ALA A 413 -27.86 31.20 -41.38
N LYS A 414 -28.24 30.01 -41.87
CA LYS A 414 -27.93 29.50 -43.22
C LYS A 414 -29.00 28.48 -43.70
N PRO A 415 -29.32 28.42 -45.01
CA PRO A 415 -30.17 27.38 -45.62
C PRO A 415 -29.35 26.12 -45.99
N GLY A 416 -29.93 24.97 -46.37
CA GLY A 416 -31.35 24.59 -46.36
C GLY A 416 -31.70 23.55 -47.45
N ALA A 417 -32.25 22.38 -47.07
CA ALA A 417 -32.81 21.36 -47.98
C ALA A 417 -33.75 20.38 -47.22
N LYS A 418 -34.66 19.69 -47.94
CA LYS A 418 -35.74 18.78 -47.47
C LYS A 418 -36.38 18.07 -48.71
N PRO A 419 -37.32 17.10 -48.62
CA PRO A 419 -37.96 16.45 -47.46
C PRO A 419 -38.09 14.89 -47.57
N ALA A 420 -39.05 14.31 -46.81
CA ALA A 420 -39.58 12.93 -46.80
C ALA A 420 -38.70 11.83 -46.14
N GLY A 421 -39.24 10.85 -45.39
CA GLY A 421 -40.64 10.56 -45.04
C GLY A 421 -40.84 9.82 -43.69
N LYS A 422 -42.09 9.47 -43.37
CA LYS A 422 -42.62 8.76 -42.17
C LYS A 422 -43.72 7.77 -42.63
N PRO A 423 -44.32 6.84 -41.84
CA PRO A 423 -44.52 6.80 -40.36
C PRO A 423 -43.50 5.89 -39.61
N SER A 424 -43.72 4.89 -38.71
CA SER A 424 -44.88 4.17 -38.12
C SER A 424 -44.56 3.55 -36.74
N ARG A 425 -45.59 3.02 -36.04
CA ARG A 425 -45.53 1.98 -34.98
C ARG A 425 -46.65 0.95 -35.26
N PRO A 426 -46.52 -0.30 -34.79
CA PRO A 426 -47.24 -0.77 -33.60
C PRO A 426 -46.29 -1.45 -32.57
N ALA A 427 -46.59 -1.73 -31.30
CA ALA A 427 -47.81 -1.79 -30.46
C ALA A 427 -48.41 -3.19 -30.21
N ALA A 428 -48.27 -3.64 -28.94
CA ALA A 428 -48.97 -4.75 -28.24
C ALA A 428 -48.77 -6.21 -28.73
N GLY A 429 -48.72 -7.18 -27.79
CA GLY A 429 -48.52 -8.60 -28.09
C GLY A 429 -48.29 -9.54 -26.88
N LYS A 430 -49.32 -9.76 -26.05
CA LYS A 430 -49.49 -10.86 -25.06
C LYS A 430 -51.01 -11.00 -24.82
N PRO A 431 -51.59 -12.19 -24.53
CA PRO A 431 -51.21 -13.00 -23.35
C PRO A 431 -51.41 -14.54 -23.49
N ALA A 432 -51.47 -15.22 -22.34
CA ALA A 432 -52.03 -16.55 -22.07
C ALA A 432 -51.25 -17.82 -22.50
N GLY A 433 -51.42 -18.89 -21.71
CA GLY A 433 -50.72 -20.18 -21.88
C GLY A 433 -50.37 -20.91 -20.57
N ALA A 434 -51.35 -21.18 -19.70
CA ALA A 434 -51.12 -21.86 -18.41
C ALA A 434 -51.27 -23.38 -18.52
N ARG A 435 -50.40 -24.16 -17.84
CA ARG A 435 -50.65 -25.58 -17.49
C ARG A 435 -49.72 -26.14 -16.40
N LYS A 436 -50.34 -26.52 -15.28
CA LYS A 436 -49.95 -27.48 -14.22
C LYS A 436 -51.26 -27.90 -13.52
N PRO A 437 -51.35 -29.00 -12.74
CA PRO A 437 -50.31 -29.98 -12.42
C PRO A 437 -50.65 -31.41 -12.89
N SER A 438 -49.76 -32.37 -12.59
CA SER A 438 -50.10 -33.77 -12.39
C SER A 438 -49.34 -34.30 -11.17
N GLY A 439 -49.98 -35.20 -10.39
CA GLY A 439 -49.43 -35.75 -9.14
C GLY A 439 -48.85 -37.16 -9.30
N PRO A 440 -48.22 -37.71 -8.24
CA PRO A 440 -47.55 -39.01 -8.29
C PRO A 440 -48.47 -40.19 -7.93
N PRO A 441 -48.21 -41.40 -8.47
CA PRO A 441 -48.71 -42.65 -7.91
C PRO A 441 -47.82 -43.13 -6.75
N LYS A 442 -48.42 -43.75 -5.72
CA LYS A 442 -47.70 -44.53 -4.69
C LYS A 442 -47.61 -45.99 -5.13
N GLY A 443 -46.55 -46.71 -4.76
CA GLY A 443 -46.43 -48.15 -4.98
C GLY A 443 -45.31 -48.79 -4.14
N ALA A 444 -45.69 -49.68 -3.23
CA ALA A 444 -44.85 -50.55 -2.40
C ALA A 444 -45.72 -51.78 -2.00
N PRO A 445 -45.25 -52.82 -1.27
CA PRO A 445 -43.92 -53.06 -0.68
C PRO A 445 -43.41 -54.53 -0.88
N ARG A 446 -42.43 -54.94 -0.05
CA ARG A 446 -42.02 -56.32 0.35
C ARG A 446 -40.88 -57.00 -0.44
N GLY A 447 -39.88 -57.43 0.35
CA GLY A 447 -38.82 -58.39 0.04
C GLY A 447 -38.00 -58.60 1.33
N ALA A 448 -37.80 -59.85 1.78
CA ALA A 448 -37.37 -60.15 3.15
C ALA A 448 -35.92 -60.69 3.23
N PRO A 449 -35.21 -60.54 4.38
CA PRO A 449 -33.81 -60.94 4.52
C PRO A 449 -33.62 -62.42 4.92
N ARG A 450 -32.53 -63.02 4.41
CA ARG A 450 -31.80 -64.25 4.85
C ARG A 450 -30.54 -64.36 3.96
N GLY A 451 -29.37 -64.79 4.44
CA GLY A 451 -28.92 -65.04 5.81
C GLY A 451 -27.55 -65.76 5.83
N ARG A 452 -26.82 -65.64 6.95
CA ARG A 452 -25.66 -66.46 7.42
C ARG A 452 -24.65 -66.98 6.37
N GLY A 453 -23.45 -66.40 6.41
CA GLY A 453 -22.20 -67.17 6.54
C GLY A 453 -21.69 -66.94 7.96
#